data_AF-A0A831XP91-F1
#
_entry.id   AF-A0A831XP91-F1
#
_cell.length_a   1.000
_cell.length_b   1.000
_cell.length_c   1.000
_cell.angle_alpha   90.00
_cell.angle_beta   90.00
_cell.angle_gamma   90.00
#
_symmetry.space_group_name_H-M   'P 1'
#
loop_
_entity.id
_entity.type
_entity.pdbx_description
1 polymer ?
#
loop_
_entity_poly.entity_id
_entity_poly.type
_entity_poly.pdbx_seq_one_letter_code
_entity_poly.pdbx_strand_id
1 'polypeptide(L)'
;MIDRSGFRPNVGIIVCNQRGDVFWGKRVGHRSWQFPQGGINAEERPLEAMYRELREEVGLLPEHVSVMAWTRGWLRYRLPRNMVRRNVQPVCIGQKQKWFLLRLRADEAAFDLNASHKPEFDGWEWRPFWSILPEVIYFKRTVYFQALHALAPFLEQVPAECPDECLPEQFERRAETTDLTPTHLAEPRDAR
;
A
#
# COMPACT_ATOMS: atom_id res chain seq x y z
N MET A 1 -4.06 -10.43 -18.10
CA MET A 1 -5.11 -11.38 -17.67
C MET A 1 -6.03 -10.71 -16.65
N ILE A 2 -7.34 -10.93 -16.73
CA ILE A 2 -8.34 -10.43 -15.75
C ILE A 2 -9.13 -11.66 -15.29
N ASP A 3 -9.39 -11.77 -14.00
CA ASP A 3 -10.11 -12.93 -13.45
C ASP A 3 -11.63 -12.85 -13.68
N ARG A 4 -12.35 -13.92 -13.34
CA ARG A 4 -13.81 -14.02 -13.51
C ARG A 4 -14.58 -12.96 -12.71
N SER A 5 -13.97 -12.37 -11.68
CA SER A 5 -14.55 -11.31 -10.88
C SER A 5 -14.19 -9.91 -11.40
N GLY A 6 -13.46 -9.82 -12.52
CA GLY A 6 -13.08 -8.57 -13.16
C GLY A 6 -11.83 -7.90 -12.58
N PHE A 7 -11.03 -8.62 -11.76
CA PHE A 7 -9.81 -8.09 -11.15
C PHE A 7 -8.56 -8.56 -11.89
N ARG A 8 -7.63 -7.63 -12.15
CA ARG A 8 -6.29 -7.96 -12.66
C ARG A 8 -5.38 -8.39 -11.50
N PRO A 9 -4.71 -9.56 -11.57
CA PRO A 9 -3.71 -9.95 -10.58
C PRO A 9 -2.45 -9.09 -10.70
N ASN A 10 -1.92 -8.67 -9.57
CA ASN A 10 -0.82 -7.73 -9.45
C ASN A 10 0.01 -8.01 -8.18
N VAL A 11 1.23 -7.54 -8.15
CA VAL A 11 2.10 -7.54 -6.97
C VAL A 11 2.36 -6.11 -6.52
N GLY A 12 2.41 -5.88 -5.20
CA GLY A 12 2.91 -4.64 -4.62
C GLY A 12 4.20 -4.90 -3.86
N ILE A 13 5.15 -3.99 -3.93
CA ILE A 13 6.50 -4.20 -3.40
C ILE A 13 6.85 -3.07 -2.42
N ILE A 14 7.15 -3.44 -1.18
CA ILE A 14 7.65 -2.51 -0.16
C ILE A 14 9.13 -2.83 0.01
N VAL A 15 10.00 -1.98 -0.50
CA VAL A 15 11.45 -2.07 -0.23
C VAL A 15 11.77 -1.20 0.97
N CYS A 16 12.42 -1.76 1.99
CA CYS A 16 12.86 -1.01 3.17
C CYS A 16 14.38 -1.01 3.33
N ASN A 17 14.92 0.10 3.84
CA ASN A 17 16.32 0.21 4.27
C ASN A 17 16.51 -0.31 5.70
N GLN A 18 17.72 -0.27 6.25
CA GLN A 18 18.01 -0.77 7.61
C GLN A 18 17.31 0.01 8.74
N ARG A 19 16.92 1.26 8.49
CA ARG A 19 16.21 2.11 9.46
C ARG A 19 14.70 1.84 9.52
N GLY A 20 14.18 1.03 8.60
CA GLY A 20 12.74 0.81 8.46
C GLY A 20 12.05 1.85 7.58
N ASP A 21 12.79 2.78 6.98
CA ASP A 21 12.24 3.65 5.94
C ASP A 21 11.96 2.83 4.68
N VAL A 22 10.95 3.24 3.93
CA VAL A 22 10.48 2.56 2.71
C VAL A 22 10.74 3.39 1.46
N PHE A 23 11.02 2.72 0.36
CA PHE A 23 11.13 3.32 -0.95
C PHE A 23 9.77 3.92 -1.33
N TRP A 24 9.76 5.20 -1.70
CA TRP A 24 8.59 5.89 -2.21
C TRP A 24 8.91 6.48 -3.57
N GLY A 25 8.24 6.00 -4.62
CA GLY A 25 8.54 6.37 -6.00
C GLY A 25 7.62 7.46 -6.53
N LYS A 26 8.18 8.51 -7.13
CA LYS A 26 7.46 9.58 -7.82
C LYS A 26 7.14 9.16 -9.24
N ARG A 27 5.86 9.12 -9.60
CA ARG A 27 5.43 8.63 -10.92
C ARG A 27 5.82 9.59 -12.04
N VAL A 28 6.36 9.05 -13.13
CA VAL A 28 6.74 9.84 -14.32
C VAL A 28 5.56 10.69 -14.80
N GLY A 29 5.78 12.00 -14.96
CA GLY A 29 4.77 12.93 -15.48
C GLY A 29 3.59 13.20 -14.55
N HIS A 30 3.66 12.76 -13.28
CA HIS A 30 2.63 12.98 -12.28
C HIS A 30 3.23 13.54 -10.98
N ARG A 31 2.38 14.16 -10.14
CA ARG A 31 2.75 14.61 -8.79
C ARG A 31 2.49 13.55 -7.72
N SER A 32 1.98 12.39 -8.11
CA SER A 32 1.61 11.31 -7.21
C SER A 32 2.77 10.36 -6.97
N TRP A 33 2.85 9.84 -5.76
CA TRP A 33 3.86 8.88 -5.34
C TRP A 33 3.19 7.53 -5.02
N GLN A 34 3.95 6.43 -5.18
CA GLN A 34 3.47 5.08 -4.87
C GLN A 34 4.62 4.09 -4.64
N PHE A 35 4.27 2.91 -4.12
CA PHE A 35 5.14 1.75 -4.15
C PHE A 35 5.23 1.14 -5.56
N PRO A 36 6.34 0.44 -5.89
CA PRO A 36 6.44 -0.38 -7.09
C PRO A 36 5.33 -1.44 -7.14
N GLN A 37 4.72 -1.61 -8.31
CA GLN A 37 3.61 -2.56 -8.47
C GLN A 37 3.26 -2.89 -9.93
N GLY A 38 3.28 -4.18 -10.26
CA GLY A 38 2.93 -4.59 -11.62
C GLY A 38 2.26 -5.95 -11.74
N GLY A 39 1.90 -6.27 -12.98
CA GLY A 39 0.95 -7.34 -13.27
C GLY A 39 1.55 -8.72 -13.11
N ILE A 40 0.71 -9.70 -12.78
CA ILE A 40 1.13 -11.10 -12.83
C ILE A 40 0.70 -11.69 -14.17
N ASN A 41 1.64 -12.28 -14.90
CA ASN A 41 1.38 -12.95 -16.18
C ASN A 41 0.73 -14.34 -15.96
N ALA A 42 0.20 -14.94 -17.05
CA ALA A 42 -0.68 -16.11 -16.99
C ALA A 42 -0.11 -17.32 -16.23
N GLU A 43 1.20 -17.51 -16.31
CA GLU A 43 1.93 -18.67 -15.78
C GLU A 43 2.98 -18.24 -14.75
N GLU A 44 2.96 -16.97 -14.37
CA GLU A 44 3.95 -16.38 -13.49
C GLU A 44 3.51 -16.51 -12.04
N ARG A 45 4.37 -17.07 -11.19
CA ARG A 45 4.13 -17.10 -9.75
C ARG A 45 4.24 -15.67 -9.20
N PRO A 46 3.49 -15.31 -8.14
CA PRO A 46 3.58 -13.98 -7.56
C PRO A 46 5.01 -13.55 -7.17
N LEU A 47 5.86 -14.48 -6.73
CA LEU A 47 7.25 -14.17 -6.41
C LEU A 47 8.09 -13.85 -7.65
N GLU A 48 7.85 -14.53 -8.77
CA GLU A 48 8.54 -14.26 -10.05
C GLU A 48 8.12 -12.90 -10.61
N ALA A 49 6.81 -12.62 -10.58
CA ALA A 49 6.28 -11.31 -10.93
C ALA A 49 6.91 -10.22 -10.07
N MET A 50 7.02 -10.44 -8.76
CA MET A 50 7.65 -9.48 -7.85
C MET A 50 9.08 -9.15 -8.29
N TYR A 51 9.93 -10.16 -8.56
CA TYR A 51 11.30 -9.89 -9.00
C TYR A 51 11.39 -9.24 -10.38
N ARG A 52 10.50 -9.60 -11.31
CA ARG A 52 10.43 -8.95 -12.62
C ARG A 52 10.06 -7.47 -12.48
N GLU A 53 8.99 -7.17 -11.74
CA GLU A 53 8.53 -5.79 -11.52
C GLU A 53 9.55 -4.98 -10.71
N LEU A 54 10.22 -5.60 -9.72
CA LEU A 54 11.33 -4.99 -8.98
C LEU A 54 12.44 -4.55 -9.94
N ARG A 55 12.84 -5.41 -10.88
CA ARG A 55 13.85 -5.07 -11.88
C ARG A 55 13.36 -4.01 -12.86
N GLU A 56 12.15 -4.16 -13.39
CA GLU A 56 11.59 -3.26 -14.40
C GLU A 56 11.35 -1.85 -13.88
N GLU A 57 10.86 -1.71 -12.65
CA GLU A 57 10.45 -0.41 -12.10
C GLU A 57 11.54 0.27 -11.27
N VAL A 58 12.42 -0.49 -10.60
CA VAL A 58 13.44 0.08 -9.70
C VAL A 58 14.87 -0.43 -9.95
N GLY A 59 15.08 -1.28 -10.95
CA GLY A 59 16.41 -1.76 -11.35
C GLY A 59 17.06 -2.79 -10.42
N LEU A 60 16.43 -3.12 -9.28
CA LEU A 60 17.02 -4.03 -8.31
C LEU A 60 16.91 -5.49 -8.76
N LEU A 61 18.00 -6.23 -8.53
CA LEU A 61 18.11 -7.67 -8.81
C LEU A 61 17.79 -8.51 -7.56
N PRO A 62 17.50 -9.81 -7.70
CA PRO A 62 17.20 -10.68 -6.57
C PRO A 62 18.27 -10.66 -5.46
N GLU A 63 19.55 -10.58 -5.83
CA GLU A 63 20.70 -10.48 -4.92
C GLU A 63 20.78 -9.16 -4.15
N HIS A 64 20.15 -8.09 -4.66
CA HIS A 64 20.14 -6.78 -3.99
C HIS A 64 19.16 -6.72 -2.82
N VAL A 65 18.30 -7.73 -2.65
CA VAL A 65 17.21 -7.71 -1.67
C VAL A 65 17.07 -9.04 -0.94
N SER A 66 16.36 -9.02 0.20
CA SER A 66 15.87 -10.23 0.85
C SER A 66 14.37 -10.12 1.09
N VAL A 67 13.61 -11.16 0.76
CA VAL A 67 12.17 -11.24 1.06
C VAL A 67 12.00 -11.49 2.55
N MET A 68 11.35 -10.56 3.26
CA MET A 68 11.10 -10.68 4.69
C MET A 68 9.73 -11.28 4.97
N ALA A 69 8.70 -10.83 4.25
CA ALA A 69 7.34 -11.29 4.41
C ALA A 69 6.50 -11.01 3.17
N TRP A 70 5.31 -11.59 3.12
CA TRP A 70 4.28 -11.28 2.13
C TRP A 70 2.89 -11.45 2.71
N THR A 71 1.89 -10.82 2.11
CA THR A 71 0.49 -10.99 2.54
C THR A 71 -0.01 -12.40 2.27
N ARG A 72 -0.66 -13.02 3.26
CA ARG A 72 -1.20 -14.40 3.14
C ARG A 72 -2.27 -14.52 2.05
N GLY A 73 -3.11 -13.49 1.91
CA GLY A 73 -4.18 -13.43 0.92
C GLY A 73 -4.02 -12.28 -0.08
N TRP A 74 -5.00 -12.19 -0.99
CA TRP A 74 -5.11 -11.12 -1.96
C TRP A 74 -5.89 -9.94 -1.38
N LEU A 75 -5.27 -8.76 -1.41
CA LEU A 75 -5.93 -7.49 -1.10
C LEU A 75 -6.56 -6.93 -2.37
N ARG A 76 -7.71 -6.26 -2.29
CA ARG A 76 -8.45 -5.81 -3.48
C ARG A 76 -8.83 -4.36 -3.36
N TYR A 77 -8.68 -3.63 -4.46
CA TYR A 77 -9.29 -2.32 -4.61
C TYR A 77 -10.02 -2.23 -5.95
N ARG A 78 -11.06 -1.40 -5.98
CA ARG A 78 -11.81 -1.10 -7.20
C ARG A 78 -11.31 0.20 -7.79
N LEU A 79 -11.28 0.28 -9.12
CA LEU A 79 -11.03 1.54 -9.81
C LEU A 79 -12.27 2.44 -9.69
N PRO A 80 -12.09 3.76 -9.54
CA PRO A 80 -13.16 4.73 -9.71
C PRO A 80 -13.87 4.56 -11.06
N ARG A 81 -15.19 4.83 -11.11
CA ARG A 81 -16.01 4.57 -12.31
C ARG A 81 -15.46 5.23 -13.58
N ASN A 82 -14.88 6.43 -13.46
CA ASN A 82 -14.28 7.19 -14.55
C ASN A 82 -12.90 6.63 -15.01
N MET A 83 -12.26 5.78 -14.22
CA MET A 83 -10.99 5.13 -14.56
C MET A 83 -11.16 3.74 -15.17
N VAL A 84 -12.37 3.18 -15.15
CA VAL A 84 -12.69 1.88 -15.75
C VAL A 84 -12.83 2.03 -17.27
N ARG A 85 -11.92 1.40 -18.02
CA ARG A 85 -11.97 1.37 -19.50
C ARG A 85 -13.00 0.34 -19.97
N ARG A 86 -14.22 0.79 -20.26
CA ARG A 86 -15.34 -0.07 -20.70
C ARG A 86 -15.25 -0.51 -22.17
N ASN A 87 -14.38 0.12 -22.95
CA ASN A 87 -14.20 -0.16 -24.38
C ASN A 87 -13.23 -1.33 -24.63
N VAL A 88 -12.66 -1.91 -23.57
CA VAL A 88 -11.72 -3.04 -23.65
C VAL A 88 -12.34 -4.24 -22.94
N GLN A 89 -12.34 -5.39 -23.61
CA GLN A 89 -12.81 -6.64 -23.05
C GLN A 89 -11.64 -7.60 -22.78
N PRO A 90 -11.63 -8.30 -21.63
CA PRO A 90 -12.58 -8.18 -20.52
C PRO A 90 -12.43 -6.86 -19.74
N VAL A 91 -13.53 -6.35 -19.18
CA VAL A 91 -13.51 -5.12 -18.38
C VAL A 91 -12.75 -5.33 -17.07
N CYS A 92 -11.73 -4.50 -16.83
CA CYS A 92 -10.99 -4.47 -15.57
C CYS A 92 -11.66 -3.48 -14.60
N ILE A 93 -12.21 -3.99 -13.50
CA ILE A 93 -12.90 -3.17 -12.48
C ILE A 93 -12.00 -2.82 -11.30
N GLY A 94 -10.78 -3.37 -11.23
CA GLY A 94 -9.92 -3.26 -10.08
C GLY A 94 -8.68 -4.15 -10.17
N GLN A 95 -7.86 -4.10 -9.12
CA GLN A 95 -6.73 -5.00 -8.97
C GLN A 95 -6.88 -5.85 -7.71
N LYS A 96 -6.35 -7.07 -7.80
CA LYS A 96 -6.09 -7.91 -6.64
C LYS A 96 -4.57 -8.03 -6.49
N GLN A 97 -4.06 -7.68 -5.31
CA GLN A 97 -2.64 -7.54 -5.05
C GLN A 97 -2.17 -8.52 -3.99
N LYS A 98 -1.01 -9.14 -4.24
CA LYS A 98 -0.20 -9.77 -3.20
C LYS A 98 0.98 -8.86 -2.91
N TRP A 99 1.18 -8.51 -1.65
CA TRP A 99 2.20 -7.55 -1.25
C TRP A 99 3.42 -8.27 -0.68
N PHE A 100 4.60 -7.78 -1.02
CA PHE A 100 5.88 -8.30 -0.57
C PHE A 100 6.64 -7.21 0.18
N LEU A 101 7.20 -7.56 1.34
CA LEU A 101 8.14 -6.75 2.08
C LEU A 101 9.56 -7.26 1.82
N LEU A 102 10.41 -6.37 1.30
CA LEU A 102 11.79 -6.64 0.96
C LEU A 102 12.71 -5.77 1.81
N ARG A 103 13.84 -6.33 2.26
CA ARG A 103 14.95 -5.58 2.84
C ARG A 103 16.01 -5.35 1.79
N LEU A 104 16.42 -4.10 1.58
CA LEU A 104 17.57 -3.77 0.73
C LEU A 104 18.87 -4.31 1.37
N ARG A 105 19.67 -5.00 0.55
CA ARG A 105 21.00 -5.54 0.90
C ARG A 105 22.14 -4.84 0.16
N ALA A 106 21.83 -4.25 -1.00
CA ALA A 106 22.78 -3.48 -1.79
C ALA A 106 22.89 -2.03 -1.30
N ASP A 107 23.85 -1.31 -1.88
CA ASP A 107 23.91 0.15 -1.79
C ASP A 107 22.74 0.80 -2.55
N GLU A 108 22.35 2.01 -2.15
CA GLU A 108 21.29 2.78 -2.82
C GLU A 108 21.62 3.12 -4.27
N ALA A 109 22.91 3.17 -4.63
CA ALA A 109 23.37 3.29 -6.01
C ALA A 109 22.93 2.13 -6.92
N ALA A 110 22.43 1.03 -6.36
CA ALA A 110 21.87 -0.08 -7.14
C ALA A 110 20.47 0.21 -7.72
N PHE A 111 19.78 1.27 -7.26
CA PHE A 111 18.51 1.69 -7.85
C PHE A 111 18.74 2.27 -9.25
N ASP A 112 18.04 1.71 -10.24
CA ASP A 112 18.03 2.23 -11.61
C ASP A 112 16.58 2.34 -12.11
N LEU A 113 16.04 3.56 -12.05
CA LEU A 113 14.68 3.85 -12.54
C LEU A 113 14.59 3.81 -14.07
N ASN A 114 15.73 3.72 -14.79
CA ASN A 114 15.80 3.63 -16.24
C ASN A 114 16.05 2.20 -16.75
N ALA A 115 15.99 1.20 -15.88
CA ALA A 115 16.22 -0.21 -16.22
C ALA A 115 15.20 -0.78 -17.24
N SER A 116 14.08 -0.08 -17.45
CA SER A 116 13.04 -0.41 -18.44
C SER A 116 12.88 0.69 -19.49
N HIS A 117 12.52 0.32 -20.71
CA HIS A 117 12.19 1.26 -21.79
C HIS A 117 10.97 2.15 -21.49
N LYS A 118 10.17 1.80 -20.47
CA LYS A 118 9.02 2.56 -20.01
C LYS A 118 9.12 2.74 -18.49
N PRO A 119 9.85 3.75 -18.00
CA PRO A 119 9.98 3.98 -16.58
C PRO A 119 8.62 4.33 -15.96
N GLU A 120 8.30 3.73 -14.80
CA GLU A 120 7.13 4.10 -13.99
C GLU A 120 7.45 5.27 -13.06
N PHE A 121 8.71 5.40 -12.63
CA PHE A 121 9.18 6.42 -11.69
C PHE A 121 10.23 7.36 -12.30
N ASP A 122 10.17 8.66 -11.96
CA ASP A 122 11.17 9.67 -12.34
C ASP A 122 12.02 10.17 -11.15
N GLY A 123 11.73 9.66 -9.95
CA GLY A 123 12.45 9.95 -8.73
C GLY A 123 11.96 9.08 -7.60
N TRP A 124 12.71 9.05 -6.51
CA TRP A 124 12.33 8.32 -5.31
C TRP A 124 12.94 8.96 -4.07
N GLU A 125 12.36 8.68 -2.92
CA GLU A 125 12.94 9.03 -1.62
C GLU A 125 12.66 7.93 -0.59
N TRP A 126 13.48 7.89 0.46
CA TRP A 126 13.14 7.14 1.66
C TRP A 126 12.09 7.89 2.48
N ARG A 127 11.03 7.20 2.87
CA ARG A 127 9.98 7.71 3.76
C ARG A 127 9.86 6.86 5.01
N PRO A 128 9.56 7.43 6.18
CA PRO A 128 9.11 6.65 7.32
C PRO A 128 7.92 5.75 6.94
N PHE A 129 7.93 4.50 7.41
CA PHE A 129 7.01 3.44 6.96
C PHE A 129 5.53 3.86 6.95
N TRP A 130 5.05 4.47 8.04
CA TRP A 130 3.65 4.87 8.19
C TRP A 130 3.30 6.21 7.53
N SER A 131 4.29 7.09 7.33
CA SER A 131 4.04 8.47 6.89
C SER A 131 3.54 8.57 5.44
N ILE A 132 3.69 7.50 4.65
CA ILE A 132 3.22 7.46 3.26
C ILE A 132 1.69 7.32 3.16
N LEU A 133 1.04 6.81 4.20
CA LEU A 133 -0.35 6.38 4.13
C LEU A 133 -1.35 7.52 3.82
N PRO A 134 -1.22 8.75 4.39
CA PRO A 134 -2.05 9.88 4.02
C PRO A 134 -1.91 10.33 2.55
N GLU A 135 -0.71 10.15 1.98
CA GLU A 135 -0.36 10.55 0.60
C GLU A 135 -0.89 9.58 -0.46
N VAL A 136 -1.25 8.35 -0.06
CA VAL A 136 -1.80 7.34 -0.97
C VAL A 136 -3.10 7.84 -1.58
N ILE A 137 -3.25 7.67 -2.90
CA ILE A 137 -4.50 8.01 -3.60
C ILE A 137 -5.71 7.27 -2.99
N TYR A 138 -6.81 7.99 -2.80
CA TYR A 138 -7.93 7.57 -1.95
C TYR A 138 -8.42 6.13 -2.19
N PHE A 139 -8.56 5.69 -3.44
CA PHE A 139 -9.11 4.36 -3.75
C PHE A 139 -8.11 3.22 -3.51
N LYS A 140 -6.81 3.51 -3.32
CA LYS A 140 -5.79 2.52 -2.94
C LYS A 140 -5.53 2.50 -1.42
N ARG A 141 -5.93 3.53 -0.67
CA ARG A 141 -5.63 3.69 0.76
C ARG A 141 -5.96 2.46 1.60
N THR A 142 -7.12 1.83 1.39
CA THR A 142 -7.49 0.61 2.14
C THR A 142 -6.56 -0.56 1.88
N VAL A 143 -6.11 -0.75 0.64
CA VAL A 143 -5.17 -1.83 0.30
C VAL A 143 -3.78 -1.54 0.87
N TYR A 144 -3.34 -0.27 0.82
CA TYR A 144 -2.09 0.15 1.45
C TYR A 144 -2.13 -0.05 2.96
N PHE A 145 -3.18 0.44 3.63
CA PHE A 145 -3.38 0.27 5.07
C PHE A 145 -3.31 -1.21 5.47
N GLN A 146 -4.05 -2.07 4.78
CA GLN A 146 -4.05 -3.52 5.03
C GLN A 146 -2.68 -4.16 4.77
N ALA A 147 -1.99 -3.78 3.71
CA ALA A 147 -0.66 -4.31 3.38
C ALA A 147 0.38 -3.90 4.44
N LEU A 148 0.41 -2.61 4.79
CA LEU A 148 1.32 -2.06 5.79
C LEU A 148 1.08 -2.69 7.17
N HIS A 149 -0.17 -2.78 7.64
CA HIS A 149 -0.49 -3.45 8.90
C HIS A 149 -0.12 -4.93 8.91
N ALA A 150 -0.31 -5.63 7.79
CA ALA A 150 0.06 -7.05 7.72
C ALA A 150 1.58 -7.27 7.74
N LEU A 151 2.37 -6.27 7.35
CA LEU A 151 3.81 -6.40 7.11
C LEU A 151 4.69 -5.64 8.13
N ALA A 152 4.15 -4.62 8.81
CA ALA A 152 4.86 -3.88 9.86
C ALA A 152 5.44 -4.76 10.98
N PRO A 153 4.75 -5.83 11.46
CA PRO A 153 5.31 -6.69 12.51
C PRO A 153 6.62 -7.41 12.14
N PHE A 154 7.03 -7.39 10.87
CA PHE A 154 8.29 -7.97 10.39
C PHE A 154 9.43 -6.95 10.35
N LEU A 155 9.20 -5.72 10.82
CA LEU A 155 10.19 -4.65 10.90
C LEU A 155 10.34 -4.19 12.35
N GLU A 156 11.43 -4.57 12.99
CA GLU A 156 11.70 -4.20 14.40
C GLU A 156 11.79 -2.68 14.63
N GLN A 157 12.18 -1.93 13.59
CA GLN A 157 12.34 -0.48 13.65
C GLN A 157 11.01 0.28 13.55
N VAL A 158 9.92 -0.41 13.20
CA VAL A 158 8.64 0.20 12.85
C VAL A 158 7.58 -0.23 13.87
N PRO A 159 6.77 0.71 14.40
CA PRO A 159 5.65 0.35 15.24
C PRO A 159 4.71 -0.64 14.54
N ALA A 160 4.26 -1.68 15.24
CA ALA A 160 3.36 -2.69 14.66
C ALA A 160 2.00 -2.10 14.24
N GLU A 161 1.57 -1.02 14.90
CA GLU A 161 0.35 -0.28 14.60
C GLU A 161 0.68 1.09 13.98
N CYS A 162 -0.19 1.58 13.11
CA CYS A 162 -0.07 2.91 12.53
C CYS A 162 -0.32 3.98 13.61
N PRO A 163 0.61 4.93 13.82
CA PRO A 163 0.38 6.09 14.68
C PRO A 163 -0.82 6.92 14.20
N ASP A 164 -1.53 7.57 15.13
CA ASP A 164 -2.75 8.33 14.84
C ASP A 164 -2.47 9.47 13.84
N GLU A 165 -1.32 10.14 13.93
CA GLU A 165 -0.90 11.20 13.02
C GLU A 165 -0.66 10.74 11.57
N CYS A 166 -0.50 9.42 11.37
CA CYS A 166 -0.32 8.81 10.05
C CYS A 166 -1.62 8.21 9.51
N LEU A 167 -2.71 8.18 10.29
CA LEU A 167 -3.99 7.65 9.87
C LEU A 167 -4.67 8.62 8.88
N PRO A 168 -5.06 8.17 7.69
CA PRO A 168 -5.94 8.93 6.82
C PRO A 168 -7.28 9.22 7.51
N GLU A 169 -7.84 10.41 7.27
CA GLU A 169 -9.15 10.85 7.80
C GLU A 169 -10.26 9.79 7.70
N GLN A 170 -10.28 9.00 6.63
CA GLN A 170 -11.28 7.94 6.42
C GLN A 170 -11.17 6.75 7.41
N PHE A 171 -10.07 6.65 8.15
CA PHE A 171 -9.80 5.63 9.17
C PHE A 171 -9.71 6.20 10.58
N GLU A 172 -9.78 7.52 10.74
CA GLU A 172 -9.87 8.14 12.06
C GLU A 172 -11.12 7.59 12.76
N ARG A 173 -10.92 7.04 13.96
CA ARG A 173 -12.05 6.71 14.83
C ARG A 173 -12.77 8.02 15.11
N ARG A 174 -14.00 8.18 14.62
CA ARG A 174 -14.88 9.22 15.14
C ARG A 174 -15.01 8.97 16.63
N ALA A 175 -14.31 9.76 17.43
CA ALA A 175 -14.66 9.91 18.83
C ALA A 175 -16.08 10.45 18.81
N GLU A 176 -17.06 9.57 19.04
CA GLU A 176 -18.38 10.02 19.41
C GLU A 176 -18.20 10.78 20.72
N THR A 177 -18.28 12.11 20.62
CA THR A 177 -18.51 12.98 21.76
C THR A 177 -19.87 12.59 22.35
N THR A 178 -19.90 11.56 23.20
CA THR A 178 -21.01 11.34 24.11
C THR A 178 -20.98 12.49 25.10
N ASP A 179 -21.71 13.54 24.76
CA ASP A 179 -22.06 14.64 25.64
C ASP A 179 -23.00 14.07 26.72
N LEU A 180 -22.41 13.41 27.72
CA LEU A 180 -23.11 13.01 28.94
C LEU A 180 -23.15 14.23 29.84
N THR A 181 -24.09 15.12 29.57
CA THR A 181 -24.57 16.07 30.58
C THR A 181 -25.19 15.24 31.72
N PRO A 182 -24.71 15.35 32.97
CA PRO A 182 -25.36 14.67 34.08
C PRO A 182 -26.67 15.42 34.35
N THR A 183 -27.79 14.84 33.92
CA THR A 183 -29.10 15.31 34.36
C THR A 183 -29.27 14.85 35.80
N HIS A 184 -29.11 15.80 36.73
CA HIS A 184 -29.37 15.61 38.15
C HIS A 184 -30.74 14.97 38.38
N LEU A 185 -30.77 13.83 39.08
CA LEU A 185 -31.97 13.23 39.64
C LEU A 185 -32.62 14.24 40.61
N ALA A 186 -33.80 14.73 40.26
CA ALA A 186 -34.66 15.45 41.20
C ALA A 186 -35.34 14.43 42.12
N GLU A 187 -35.13 14.58 43.42
CA GLU A 187 -35.79 13.77 44.45
C GLU A 187 -37.31 13.97 44.45
N PRO A 188 -38.11 12.92 44.71
CA PRO A 188 -39.55 13.06 44.86
C PRO A 188 -39.88 13.73 46.20
N ARG A 189 -40.63 14.83 46.14
CA ARG A 189 -41.27 15.43 47.32
C ARG A 189 -42.43 14.56 47.77
N ASP A 190 -42.37 14.12 49.02
CA ASP A 190 -43.54 13.73 49.82
C ASP A 190 -44.60 14.83 49.81
N ALA A 191 -45.88 14.45 49.66
CA ALA A 191 -46.96 14.84 50.58
C ALA A 191 -48.34 14.34 50.12
N ARG A 192 -48.92 13.47 50.96
CA ARG A 192 -50.33 13.40 51.43
C ARG A 192 -51.45 13.09 50.44
#